data_AF-A0A363D1F1-F1
#
_entry.id   AF-A0A363D1F1-F1
#
_cell.length_a   1.000
_cell.length_b   1.000
_cell.length_c   1.000
_cell.angle_alpha   90.00
_cell.angle_beta   90.00
_cell.angle_gamma   90.00
#
_symmetry.space_group_name_H-M   'P 1'
#
loop_
_entity.id
_entity.type
_entity.pdbx_description
1 polymer ?
#
loop_
_entity_poly.entity_id
_entity_poly.type
_entity_poly.pdbx_seq_one_letter_code
_entity_poly.pdbx_strand_id
1 'polypeptide(L)'
;MLPLQSSLPDTFNKCINLELLRIAANKLITFPSCLLSLPKLSWLAFSGNPFCKKHPDSNIKLKTILWDDLEIKELLGQGASGNIYKAKYQNKEVAIKIFKGEMTSDGLPQEEMDINISMGVHKNLIDVLAHVSKHPENKDVLMLELIPSTYTNLGLPPSLESCTRDVYPSDFKLSIQSSLKILKGMATAAVHMHKRGIMHGDFYAHNIMIDKNANSILGDFGGASYYEPEDIEICNTLEQFEIRAFGCLIEELLFLSKEDNSNEDIRDLLFELQISCLNKVPKKRPLFKQILKQLDF
;
A
#
# COMPACT_ATOMS: atom_id res chain seq x y z
N MET A 1 -20.77 11.82 7.66
CA MET A 1 -21.01 11.81 6.20
C MET A 1 -22.08 10.77 5.93
N LEU A 2 -23.14 11.07 5.19
CA LEU A 2 -24.13 10.03 4.81
C LEU A 2 -23.48 9.12 3.75
N PRO A 3 -23.57 7.78 3.88
CA PRO A 3 -22.96 6.86 2.91
C PRO A 3 -23.68 6.95 1.57
N LEU A 4 -22.92 6.83 0.47
CA LEU A 4 -23.46 6.64 -0.88
C LEU A 4 -24.32 5.37 -0.90
N GLN A 5 -25.54 5.48 -1.44
CA GLN A 5 -26.56 4.44 -1.26
C GLN A 5 -26.57 3.33 -2.31
N SER A 6 -25.99 3.53 -3.51
CA SER A 6 -26.05 2.49 -4.56
C SER A 6 -25.01 2.62 -5.68
N SER A 7 -24.70 3.82 -6.16
CA SER A 7 -23.75 4.03 -7.26
C SER A 7 -23.06 5.41 -7.21
N LEU A 8 -21.97 5.55 -7.98
CA LEU A 8 -21.41 6.86 -8.33
C LEU A 8 -22.10 7.40 -9.60
N PRO A 9 -22.26 8.74 -9.74
CA PRO A 9 -22.75 9.33 -10.97
C PRO A 9 -21.84 9.02 -12.16
N ASP A 10 -22.41 8.72 -13.33
CA ASP A 10 -21.65 8.43 -14.55
C ASP A 10 -20.74 9.58 -14.99
N THR A 11 -21.07 10.81 -14.58
CA THR A 11 -20.26 12.02 -14.83
C THR A 11 -18.88 11.98 -14.19
N PHE A 12 -18.61 11.07 -13.25
CA PHE A 12 -17.27 10.84 -12.71
C PHE A 12 -16.26 10.45 -13.80
N ASN A 13 -16.70 9.85 -14.91
CA ASN A 13 -15.82 9.57 -16.05
C ASN A 13 -15.20 10.84 -16.68
N LYS A 14 -15.76 12.03 -16.40
CA LYS A 14 -15.24 13.33 -16.84
C LYS A 14 -14.16 13.88 -15.93
N CYS A 15 -13.95 13.29 -14.75
CA CYS A 15 -12.92 13.70 -13.80
C CYS A 15 -11.53 13.20 -14.23
N ILE A 16 -11.10 13.55 -15.45
CA ILE A 16 -9.88 13.03 -16.10
C ILE A 16 -8.58 13.40 -15.37
N ASN A 17 -8.63 14.36 -14.44
CA ASN A 17 -7.50 14.75 -13.61
C ASN A 17 -7.53 14.15 -12.20
N LEU A 18 -8.54 13.33 -11.87
CA LEU A 18 -8.64 12.68 -10.57
C LEU A 18 -7.52 11.64 -10.42
N GLU A 19 -6.67 11.82 -9.41
CA GLU A 19 -5.58 10.88 -9.11
C GLU A 19 -5.82 10.04 -7.87
N LEU A 20 -6.51 10.63 -6.89
CA LEU A 20 -6.82 10.02 -5.61
C LEU A 20 -8.34 10.04 -5.40
N LEU A 21 -8.91 8.91 -5.02
CA LEU A 21 -10.32 8.79 -4.66
C LEU A 21 -10.48 7.87 -3.46
N ARG A 22 -11.16 8.35 -2.43
CA ARG A 22 -11.54 7.55 -1.26
C ARG A 22 -13.06 7.42 -1.23
N ILE A 23 -13.55 6.22 -1.47
CA ILE A 23 -14.97 5.83 -1.43
C ILE A 23 -15.18 4.66 -0.47
N ALA A 24 -14.31 4.53 0.52
CA ALA A 24 -14.39 3.50 1.54
C ALA A 24 -15.62 3.68 2.45
N ALA A 25 -16.06 2.59 3.09
CA ALA A 25 -17.20 2.52 4.02
C ALA A 25 -18.51 3.09 3.44
N ASN A 26 -18.82 2.75 2.18
CA ASN A 26 -20.08 3.09 1.51
C ASN A 26 -20.96 1.84 1.29
N LYS A 27 -22.13 2.00 0.65
CA LYS A 27 -23.07 0.90 0.39
C LYS A 27 -23.09 0.47 -1.09
N LEU A 28 -21.97 0.60 -1.79
CA LEU A 28 -21.87 0.23 -3.19
C LEU A 28 -21.91 -1.31 -3.34
N ILE A 29 -22.84 -1.81 -4.14
CA ILE A 29 -23.02 -3.26 -4.37
C ILE A 29 -22.20 -3.79 -5.55
N THR A 30 -21.70 -2.90 -6.41
CA THR A 30 -20.82 -3.21 -7.53
C THR A 30 -19.74 -2.14 -7.64
N PHE A 31 -18.59 -2.51 -8.23
CA PHE A 31 -17.54 -1.55 -8.49
C PHE A 31 -18.01 -0.49 -9.52
N PRO A 32 -17.81 0.82 -9.29
CA PRO A 32 -18.26 1.86 -10.22
C PRO A 32 -17.47 1.84 -11.54
N SER A 33 -18.08 1.33 -12.60
CA SER A 33 -17.44 1.19 -13.92
C SER A 33 -17.00 2.53 -14.55
N CYS A 34 -17.62 3.65 -14.16
CA CYS A 34 -17.23 4.99 -14.60
C CYS A 34 -15.79 5.38 -14.21
N LEU A 35 -15.22 4.71 -13.20
CA LEU A 35 -13.83 4.93 -12.76
C LEU A 35 -12.81 4.21 -13.66
N LEU A 36 -13.19 3.11 -14.34
CA LEU A 36 -12.29 2.23 -15.09
C LEU A 36 -11.55 2.92 -16.25
N SER A 37 -12.08 4.05 -16.73
CA SER A 37 -11.50 4.84 -17.81
C SER A 37 -10.64 6.01 -17.34
N LEU A 38 -10.56 6.26 -16.03
CA LEU A 38 -9.89 7.45 -15.51
C LEU A 38 -8.37 7.38 -15.71
N PRO A 39 -7.79 8.32 -16.48
CA PRO A 39 -6.43 8.21 -16.97
C PRO A 39 -5.37 8.52 -15.90
N LYS A 40 -5.76 9.20 -14.80
CA LYS A 40 -4.83 9.58 -13.73
C LYS A 40 -5.09 8.89 -12.39
N LEU A 41 -6.20 8.15 -12.26
CA LEU A 41 -6.53 7.49 -11.00
C LEU A 41 -5.43 6.47 -10.66
N SER A 42 -4.88 6.60 -9.45
CA SER A 42 -3.72 5.84 -8.98
C SER A 42 -3.92 5.33 -7.55
N TRP A 43 -4.46 6.18 -6.68
CA TRP A 43 -4.70 5.87 -5.28
C TRP A 43 -6.19 5.78 -5.03
N LEU A 44 -6.68 4.57 -4.83
CA LEU A 44 -8.10 4.27 -4.74
C LEU A 44 -8.35 3.41 -3.50
N ALA A 45 -9.01 4.00 -2.49
CA ALA A 45 -9.46 3.29 -1.30
C ALA A 45 -10.96 3.08 -1.37
N PHE A 46 -11.40 1.83 -1.24
CA PHE A 46 -12.81 1.46 -1.44
C PHE A 46 -13.28 0.32 -0.53
N SER A 47 -12.49 -0.04 0.49
CA SER A 47 -12.84 -0.99 1.53
C SER A 47 -14.18 -0.66 2.20
N GLY A 48 -14.83 -1.61 2.84
CA GLY A 48 -16.09 -1.41 3.55
C GLY A 48 -17.32 -1.32 2.66
N ASN A 49 -17.18 -1.51 1.35
CA ASN A 49 -18.31 -1.61 0.42
C ASN A 49 -18.78 -3.07 0.27
N PRO A 50 -20.09 -3.32 0.11
CA PRO A 50 -20.63 -4.67 -0.11
C PRO A 50 -19.99 -5.49 -1.25
N PHE A 51 -19.42 -4.85 -2.27
CA PHE A 51 -18.69 -5.55 -3.35
C PHE A 51 -17.26 -5.99 -2.96
N CYS A 52 -16.75 -5.55 -1.81
CA CYS A 52 -15.45 -5.97 -1.29
C CYS A 52 -15.61 -7.33 -0.63
N LYS A 53 -15.53 -8.42 -1.41
CA LYS A 53 -15.49 -9.76 -0.83
C LYS A 53 -14.06 -10.23 -0.65
N LYS A 54 -13.83 -10.88 0.49
CA LYS A 54 -12.55 -11.49 0.83
C LYS A 54 -12.20 -12.61 -0.15
N HIS A 55 -10.97 -12.58 -0.66
CA HIS A 55 -10.46 -13.62 -1.55
C HIS A 55 -10.33 -14.98 -0.82
N PRO A 56 -10.61 -16.14 -1.47
CA PRO A 56 -10.50 -17.45 -0.82
C PRO A 56 -9.11 -17.75 -0.24
N ASP A 57 -8.05 -17.33 -0.93
CA ASP A 57 -6.64 -17.52 -0.51
C ASP A 57 -6.20 -16.58 0.63
N SER A 58 -7.08 -15.68 1.07
CA SER A 58 -6.85 -14.73 2.17
C SER A 58 -7.20 -15.31 3.55
N ASN A 59 -7.46 -16.61 3.64
CA ASN A 59 -7.82 -17.28 4.90
C ASN A 59 -6.58 -17.72 5.70
N ILE A 60 -5.86 -16.74 6.23
CA ILE A 60 -4.70 -16.96 7.10
C ILE A 60 -5.16 -17.05 8.56
N LYS A 61 -4.83 -18.17 9.21
CA LYS A 61 -5.06 -18.34 10.66
C LYS A 61 -3.84 -17.84 11.42
N LEU A 62 -3.97 -16.70 12.08
CA LEU A 62 -2.98 -16.24 13.04
C LEU A 62 -3.18 -16.90 14.39
N LYS A 63 -2.07 -17.06 15.12
CA LYS A 63 -2.13 -17.34 16.55
C LYS A 63 -2.76 -16.13 17.27
N THR A 64 -3.47 -16.43 18.35
CA THR A 64 -4.00 -15.41 19.27
C THR A 64 -3.18 -15.45 20.55
N ILE A 65 -2.77 -14.27 21.04
CA ILE A 65 -2.11 -14.10 22.35
C ILE A 65 -2.95 -13.20 23.25
N LEU A 66 -2.65 -13.17 24.55
CA LEU A 66 -3.33 -12.29 25.49
C LEU A 66 -2.58 -10.96 25.60
N TRP A 67 -3.32 -9.87 25.77
CA TRP A 67 -2.74 -8.55 26.06
C TRP A 67 -1.80 -8.58 27.26
N ASP A 68 -2.16 -9.32 28.31
CA ASP A 68 -1.37 -9.44 29.54
C ASP A 68 -0.04 -10.20 29.36
N ASP A 69 0.16 -10.89 28.22
CA ASP A 69 1.43 -11.52 27.88
C ASP A 69 2.45 -10.52 27.31
N LEU A 70 2.04 -9.26 27.09
CA LEU A 70 2.85 -8.21 26.47
C LEU A 70 3.37 -7.23 27.53
N GLU A 71 4.66 -6.94 27.44
CA GLU A 71 5.24 -5.80 28.14
C GLU A 71 5.29 -4.61 27.17
N ILE A 72 4.28 -3.74 27.22
CA ILE A 72 4.21 -2.53 26.39
C ILE A 72 5.30 -1.54 26.81
N LYS A 73 5.97 -0.93 25.83
CA LYS A 73 7.08 0.01 25.98
C LYS A 73 6.71 1.37 25.37
N GLU A 74 7.65 2.03 24.69
CA GLU A 74 7.45 3.34 24.09
C GLU A 74 6.50 3.34 22.89
N LEU A 75 5.88 4.49 22.63
CA LEU A 75 5.15 4.75 21.40
C LEU A 75 6.15 4.95 20.26
N LEU A 76 6.00 4.18 19.17
CA LEU A 76 6.82 4.28 17.96
C LEU A 76 6.19 5.22 16.92
N GLY A 77 4.86 5.26 16.86
CA GLY A 77 4.16 6.09 15.88
C GLY A 77 2.67 6.22 16.18
N GLN A 78 2.07 7.29 15.65
CA GLN A 78 0.65 7.57 15.77
C GLN A 78 0.11 8.05 14.43
N GLY A 79 -0.94 7.38 13.93
CA GLY A 79 -1.58 7.69 12.64
C GLY A 79 -3.09 7.68 12.73
N ALA A 80 -3.75 7.78 11.58
CA ALA A 80 -5.21 7.71 11.46
C ALA A 80 -5.74 6.33 11.89
N SER A 81 -5.08 5.26 11.48
CA SER A 81 -5.50 3.88 11.78
C SER A 81 -5.27 3.44 13.22
N GLY A 82 -4.35 4.08 13.95
CA GLY A 82 -3.95 3.55 15.25
C GLY A 82 -2.71 4.18 15.88
N ASN A 83 -2.35 3.62 17.03
CA ASN A 83 -1.08 3.86 17.70
C ASN A 83 -0.21 2.60 17.57
N ILE A 84 1.07 2.78 17.30
CA ILE A 84 2.05 1.69 17.22
C ILE A 84 3.00 1.84 18.41
N TYR A 85 3.09 0.80 19.22
CA TYR A 85 3.97 0.73 20.38
C TYR A 85 5.07 -0.30 20.16
N LYS A 86 6.25 -0.05 20.71
CA LYS A 86 7.21 -1.11 20.97
C LYS A 86 6.70 -1.94 22.12
N ALA A 87 6.91 -3.26 22.09
CA ALA A 87 6.62 -4.13 23.20
C ALA A 87 7.60 -5.30 23.25
N LYS A 88 7.54 -6.09 24.32
CA LYS A 88 8.28 -7.33 24.47
C LYS A 88 7.30 -8.49 24.68
N TYR A 89 7.47 -9.55 23.89
CA TYR A 89 6.73 -10.81 23.99
C TYR A 89 7.72 -11.97 24.05
N GLN A 90 7.69 -12.78 25.10
CA GLN A 90 8.59 -13.93 25.29
C GLN A 90 10.08 -13.57 25.05
N ASN A 91 10.53 -12.44 25.60
CA ASN A 91 11.87 -11.89 25.43
C ASN A 91 12.28 -11.40 24.04
N LYS A 92 11.34 -11.30 23.09
CA LYS A 92 11.56 -10.69 21.78
C LYS A 92 10.89 -9.33 21.69
N GLU A 93 11.58 -8.38 21.07
CA GLU A 93 10.99 -7.08 20.76
C GLU A 93 10.04 -7.22 19.56
N VAL A 94 8.87 -6.59 19.68
CA VAL A 94 7.78 -6.61 18.68
C VAL A 94 7.15 -5.23 18.58
N ALA A 95 6.39 -4.99 17.51
CA ALA A 95 5.54 -3.82 17.39
C ALA A 95 4.07 -4.20 17.64
N ILE A 96 3.34 -3.37 18.38
CA ILE A 96 1.94 -3.57 18.72
C ILE A 96 1.14 -2.43 18.09
N LYS A 97 0.30 -2.75 17.11
CA LYS A 97 -0.63 -1.81 16.50
C LYS A 97 -1.98 -1.91 17.20
N ILE A 98 -2.36 -0.86 17.90
CA ILE A 98 -3.67 -0.70 18.55
C ILE A 98 -4.53 0.16 17.64
N PHE A 99 -5.63 -0.39 17.15
CA PHE A 99 -6.55 0.33 16.28
C PHE A 99 -7.44 1.27 17.10
N LYS A 100 -7.74 2.46 16.56
CA LYS A 100 -8.53 3.48 17.27
C LYS A 100 -10.04 3.17 17.34
N GLY A 101 -10.52 2.17 16.59
CA GLY A 101 -11.93 1.75 16.56
C GLY A 101 -12.89 2.71 15.87
N GLU A 102 -12.39 3.87 15.41
CA GLU A 102 -13.16 4.84 14.64
C GLU A 102 -13.02 4.56 13.14
N MET A 103 -14.12 4.69 12.39
CA MET A 103 -14.11 4.62 10.93
C MET A 103 -13.30 5.80 10.38
N THR A 104 -12.30 5.52 9.53
CA THR A 104 -11.50 6.56 8.88
C THR A 104 -12.01 6.81 7.45
N SER A 105 -11.44 7.80 6.76
CA SER A 105 -11.67 7.98 5.33
C SER A 105 -11.16 6.83 4.47
N ASP A 106 -10.32 5.96 5.04
CA ASP A 106 -9.54 4.97 4.31
C ASP A 106 -10.15 3.57 4.43
N GLY A 107 -10.97 3.34 5.46
CA GLY A 107 -11.67 2.08 5.65
C GLY A 107 -12.24 1.84 7.04
N LEU A 108 -12.73 0.63 7.22
CA LEU A 108 -13.12 0.09 8.53
C LEU A 108 -11.89 -0.53 9.20
N PRO A 109 -11.59 -0.22 10.48
CA PRO A 109 -10.44 -0.79 11.19
C PRO A 109 -10.41 -2.32 11.20
N GLN A 110 -11.58 -2.96 11.29
CA GLN A 110 -11.71 -4.42 11.23
C GLN A 110 -11.28 -4.99 9.88
N GLU A 111 -11.62 -4.30 8.78
CA GLU A 111 -11.18 -4.75 7.45
C GLU A 111 -9.70 -4.50 7.24
N GLU A 112 -9.17 -3.37 7.70
CA GLU A 112 -7.72 -3.13 7.67
C GLU A 112 -6.98 -4.23 8.42
N MET A 113 -7.44 -4.57 9.63
CA MET A 113 -6.90 -5.69 10.40
C MET A 113 -7.00 -7.00 9.62
N ASP A 114 -8.17 -7.34 9.09
CA ASP A 114 -8.37 -8.56 8.32
C ASP A 114 -7.49 -8.63 7.06
N ILE A 115 -7.26 -7.51 6.38
CA ILE A 115 -6.34 -7.41 5.24
C ILE A 115 -4.92 -7.65 5.68
N ASN A 116 -4.47 -6.99 6.75
CA ASN A 116 -3.13 -7.20 7.33
C ASN A 116 -2.86 -8.69 7.59
N ILE A 117 -3.85 -9.38 8.18
CA ILE A 117 -3.77 -10.82 8.41
C ILE A 117 -3.68 -11.60 7.10
N SER A 118 -4.48 -11.22 6.11
CA SER A 118 -4.68 -11.95 4.86
C SER A 118 -3.55 -11.83 3.86
N MET A 119 -2.76 -10.76 3.93
CA MET A 119 -1.58 -10.58 3.08
C MET A 119 -0.57 -11.72 3.26
N GLY A 120 -0.43 -12.26 4.47
CA GLY A 120 0.56 -13.27 4.79
C GLY A 120 2.00 -12.75 4.69
N VAL A 121 2.94 -13.67 4.69
CA VAL A 121 4.37 -13.34 4.83
C VAL A 121 5.01 -13.01 3.48
N HIS A 122 5.71 -11.88 3.42
CA HIS A 122 6.52 -11.48 2.27
C HIS A 122 7.67 -10.57 2.71
N LYS A 123 8.89 -10.80 2.22
CA LYS A 123 10.11 -10.08 2.64
C LYS A 123 10.08 -8.55 2.49
N ASN A 124 9.17 -8.03 1.67
CA ASN A 124 8.99 -6.60 1.39
C ASN A 124 7.65 -6.06 1.92
N LEU A 125 6.94 -6.81 2.76
CA LEU A 125 5.75 -6.37 3.51
C LEU A 125 6.05 -6.48 5.01
N ILE A 126 5.36 -5.70 5.83
CA ILE A 126 5.43 -5.87 7.29
C ILE A 126 4.67 -7.14 7.71
N ASP A 127 5.34 -8.03 8.44
CA ASP A 127 4.75 -9.29 8.86
C ASP A 127 3.83 -9.12 10.08
N VAL A 128 2.62 -9.70 9.98
CA VAL A 128 1.71 -9.85 11.12
C VAL A 128 1.99 -11.16 11.83
N LEU A 129 2.39 -11.07 13.10
CA LEU A 129 2.83 -12.20 13.90
C LEU A 129 1.71 -12.85 14.71
N ALA A 130 0.75 -12.05 15.22
CA ALA A 130 -0.38 -12.53 15.99
C ALA A 130 -1.53 -11.52 16.07
N HIS A 131 -2.72 -12.04 16.32
CA HIS A 131 -3.82 -11.25 16.90
C HIS A 131 -3.66 -11.18 18.42
N VAL A 132 -3.88 -10.00 19.01
CA VAL A 132 -3.80 -9.80 20.45
C VAL A 132 -5.21 -9.58 20.99
N SER A 133 -5.63 -10.45 21.90
CA SER A 133 -6.97 -10.45 22.48
C SER A 133 -7.00 -9.85 23.89
N LYS A 134 -8.20 -9.50 24.36
CA LYS A 134 -8.45 -8.98 25.72
C LYS A 134 -7.73 -7.67 26.04
N HIS A 135 -7.61 -6.77 25.07
CA HIS A 135 -7.20 -5.40 25.36
C HIS A 135 -8.16 -4.79 26.42
N PRO A 136 -7.68 -4.07 27.45
CA PRO A 136 -8.53 -3.57 28.56
C PRO A 136 -9.71 -2.70 28.11
N GLU A 137 -9.55 -1.97 27.01
CA GLU A 137 -10.60 -1.14 26.39
C GLU A 137 -11.34 -1.85 25.24
N ASN A 138 -11.21 -3.17 25.08
CA ASN A 138 -11.78 -3.95 23.97
C ASN A 138 -11.44 -3.43 22.57
N LYS A 139 -10.20 -2.94 22.39
CA LYS A 139 -9.68 -2.50 21.09
C LYS A 139 -9.13 -3.67 20.30
N ASP A 140 -9.22 -3.59 18.98
CA ASP A 140 -8.55 -4.50 18.07
C ASP A 140 -7.04 -4.22 18.10
N VAL A 141 -6.24 -5.30 18.13
CA VAL A 141 -4.80 -5.20 18.29
C VAL A 141 -4.08 -6.29 17.48
N LEU A 142 -3.07 -5.86 16.72
CA LEU A 142 -2.14 -6.76 16.02
C LEU A 142 -0.73 -6.65 16.60
N MET A 143 -0.07 -7.80 16.72
CA MET A 143 1.37 -7.90 16.94
C MET A 143 2.06 -8.05 15.58
N LEU A 144 2.99 -7.15 15.29
CA LEU A 144 3.75 -7.07 14.06
C LEU A 144 5.24 -7.31 14.34
N GLU A 145 5.99 -7.64 13.30
CA GLU A 145 7.45 -7.59 13.37
C GLU A 145 7.92 -6.17 13.71
N LEU A 146 8.88 -6.06 14.63
CA LEU A 146 9.52 -4.77 14.91
C LEU A 146 10.52 -4.47 13.81
N ILE A 147 10.26 -3.42 13.04
CA ILE A 147 11.18 -2.96 11.99
C ILE A 147 12.43 -2.37 12.65
N PRO A 148 13.64 -2.75 12.22
CA PRO A 148 14.88 -2.22 12.77
C PRO A 148 14.97 -0.71 12.64
N SER A 149 15.53 -0.03 13.65
CA SER A 149 15.71 1.44 13.66
C SER A 149 16.62 1.98 12.57
N THR A 150 17.30 1.10 11.82
CA THR A 150 18.09 1.46 10.64
C THR A 150 17.24 1.75 9.41
N TYR A 151 15.95 1.42 9.45
CA TYR A 151 15.00 1.74 8.40
C TYR A 151 14.43 3.14 8.60
N THR A 152 14.26 3.86 7.51
CA THR A 152 13.62 5.18 7.46
C THR A 152 12.62 5.22 6.32
N ASN A 153 11.56 6.02 6.43
CA ASN A 153 10.64 6.23 5.31
C ASN A 153 11.41 6.79 4.10
N LEU A 154 11.11 6.24 2.92
CA LEU A 154 11.75 6.59 1.66
C LEU A 154 11.41 8.02 1.25
N GLY A 155 10.16 8.43 1.48
CA GLY A 155 9.69 9.80 1.28
C GLY A 155 8.96 10.33 2.51
N LEU A 156 8.64 11.61 2.46
CA LEU A 156 7.73 12.28 3.38
C LEU A 156 6.36 12.45 2.70
N PRO A 157 5.26 12.52 3.48
CA PRO A 157 3.93 12.67 2.93
C PRO A 157 3.79 13.89 2.00
N PRO A 158 2.81 13.89 1.09
CA PRO A 158 2.57 15.02 0.20
C PRO A 158 2.32 16.32 0.96
N SER A 159 2.70 17.43 0.34
CA SER A 159 2.47 18.78 0.83
C SER A 159 1.38 19.48 0.01
N LEU A 160 0.90 20.63 0.48
CA LEU A 160 -0.03 21.47 -0.30
C LEU A 160 0.56 21.94 -1.63
N GLU A 161 1.90 22.00 -1.74
CA GLU A 161 2.61 22.39 -2.96
C GLU A 161 2.75 21.21 -3.94
N SER A 162 3.13 20.04 -3.42
CA SER A 162 3.30 18.82 -4.23
C SER A 162 1.98 18.10 -4.53
N CYS A 163 0.89 18.49 -3.86
CA CYS A 163 -0.46 17.94 -3.96
C CYS A 163 -0.53 16.43 -3.65
N THR A 164 -0.34 15.61 -4.67
CA THR A 164 -0.43 14.14 -4.59
C THR A 164 0.93 13.47 -4.63
N ARG A 165 2.04 14.22 -4.66
CA ARG A 165 3.39 13.67 -4.75
C ARG A 165 4.13 13.78 -3.43
N ASP A 166 4.87 12.72 -3.11
CA ASP A 166 5.72 12.71 -1.92
C ASP A 166 6.86 13.71 -2.04
N VAL A 167 7.35 14.17 -0.89
CA VAL A 167 8.45 15.12 -0.80
C VAL A 167 9.67 14.45 -0.19
N TYR A 168 10.85 14.93 -0.57
CA TYR A 168 12.12 14.38 -0.12
C TYR A 168 13.00 15.51 0.40
N PRO A 169 13.85 15.26 1.41
CA PRO A 169 14.90 16.20 1.79
C PRO A 169 15.78 16.54 0.57
N SER A 170 16.21 17.80 0.44
CA SER A 170 16.97 18.30 -0.71
C SER A 170 18.25 17.52 -1.00
N ASP A 171 18.83 16.96 0.04
CA ASP A 171 20.12 16.28 0.11
C ASP A 171 19.95 14.75 0.13
N PHE A 172 18.71 14.26 0.12
CA PHE A 172 18.42 12.85 -0.03
C PHE A 172 18.65 12.41 -1.49
N LYS A 173 19.55 11.44 -1.67
CA LYS A 173 19.96 10.92 -2.98
C LYS A 173 20.04 9.41 -2.92
N LEU A 174 19.75 8.75 -4.04
CA LEU A 174 19.87 7.30 -4.20
C LEU A 174 20.74 7.00 -5.41
N SER A 175 21.51 5.90 -5.35
CA SER A 175 22.10 5.35 -6.56
C SER A 175 21.03 4.72 -7.44
N ILE A 176 21.25 4.68 -8.75
CA ILE A 176 20.31 4.04 -9.69
C ILE A 176 20.11 2.55 -9.37
N GLN A 177 21.15 1.89 -8.86
CA GLN A 177 21.11 0.51 -8.39
C GLN A 177 20.22 0.35 -7.15
N SER A 178 20.28 1.30 -6.22
CA SER A 178 19.39 1.32 -5.04
C SER A 178 17.94 1.53 -5.47
N SER A 179 17.69 2.47 -6.39
CA SER A 179 16.38 2.70 -6.99
C SER A 179 15.82 1.42 -7.63
N LEU A 180 16.62 0.72 -8.45
CA LEU A 180 16.22 -0.55 -9.06
C LEU A 180 15.87 -1.61 -8.00
N LYS A 181 16.70 -1.74 -6.95
CA LYS A 181 16.47 -2.70 -5.86
C LYS A 181 15.17 -2.43 -5.11
N ILE A 182 14.88 -1.16 -4.80
CA ILE A 182 13.63 -0.75 -4.15
C ILE A 182 12.44 -1.09 -5.05
N LEU A 183 12.49 -0.71 -6.33
CA LEU A 183 11.42 -0.96 -7.30
C LEU A 183 11.14 -2.46 -7.48
N LYS A 184 12.18 -3.29 -7.54
CA LYS A 184 12.04 -4.76 -7.53
C LYS A 184 11.29 -5.24 -6.29
N GLY A 185 11.71 -4.79 -5.10
CA GLY A 185 11.06 -5.15 -3.85
C GLY A 185 9.57 -4.80 -3.84
N MET A 186 9.25 -3.58 -4.26
CA MET A 186 7.88 -3.07 -4.33
C MET A 186 7.02 -3.79 -5.38
N ALA A 187 7.58 -4.10 -6.55
CA ALA A 187 6.88 -4.89 -7.56
C ALA A 187 6.61 -6.33 -7.07
N THR A 188 7.54 -6.95 -6.34
CA THR A 188 7.32 -8.30 -5.76
C THR A 188 6.25 -8.28 -4.68
N ALA A 189 6.24 -7.25 -3.83
CA ALA A 189 5.20 -7.04 -2.82
C ALA A 189 3.81 -6.87 -3.47
N ALA A 190 3.72 -6.03 -4.52
CA ALA A 190 2.47 -5.81 -5.24
C ALA A 190 1.94 -7.10 -5.90
N VAL A 191 2.79 -7.88 -6.58
CA VAL A 191 2.39 -9.19 -7.13
C VAL A 191 1.86 -10.13 -6.04
N HIS A 192 2.48 -10.11 -4.86
CA HIS A 192 2.06 -10.95 -3.74
C HIS A 192 0.69 -10.54 -3.19
N MET A 193 0.41 -9.24 -3.10
CA MET A 193 -0.91 -8.72 -2.69
C MET A 193 -1.98 -8.98 -3.74
N HIS A 194 -1.69 -8.72 -5.02
CA HIS A 194 -2.63 -8.91 -6.14
C HIS A 194 -3.05 -10.36 -6.31
N LYS A 195 -2.13 -11.32 -6.10
CA LYS A 195 -2.45 -12.76 -6.08
C LYS A 195 -3.49 -13.14 -5.02
N ARG A 196 -3.70 -12.30 -4.01
CA ARG A 196 -4.66 -12.48 -2.91
C ARG A 196 -5.89 -11.58 -3.06
N GLY A 197 -6.06 -10.94 -4.21
CA GLY A 197 -7.17 -10.00 -4.44
C GLY A 197 -7.11 -8.80 -3.50
N ILE A 198 -5.92 -8.31 -3.16
CA ILE A 198 -5.73 -7.16 -2.26
C ILE A 198 -5.05 -6.04 -3.05
N MET A 199 -5.69 -4.87 -3.08
CA MET A 199 -5.08 -3.60 -3.45
C MET A 199 -4.55 -2.93 -2.17
N HIS A 200 -3.41 -2.26 -2.24
CA HIS A 200 -2.91 -1.39 -1.18
C HIS A 200 -3.67 -0.05 -1.11
N GLY A 201 -4.04 0.53 -2.25
CA GLY A 201 -4.84 1.76 -2.34
C GLY A 201 -4.15 3.07 -1.93
N ASP A 202 -2.95 2.97 -1.34
CA ASP A 202 -2.14 4.09 -0.81
C ASP A 202 -0.64 3.87 -1.08
N PHE A 203 -0.33 3.38 -2.29
CA PHE A 203 1.03 3.02 -2.70
C PHE A 203 1.87 4.29 -2.93
N TYR A 204 2.60 4.69 -1.89
CA TYR A 204 3.40 5.92 -1.83
C TYR A 204 4.79 5.66 -1.24
N ALA A 205 5.77 6.52 -1.56
CA ALA A 205 7.10 6.45 -0.99
C ALA A 205 7.13 6.69 0.53
N HIS A 206 6.23 7.51 1.07
CA HIS A 206 6.14 7.69 2.52
C HIS A 206 5.65 6.43 3.26
N ASN A 207 5.00 5.50 2.56
CA ASN A 207 4.59 4.19 3.09
C ASN A 207 5.65 3.09 2.87
N ILE A 208 6.78 3.43 2.23
CA ILE A 208 7.90 2.52 1.99
C ILE A 208 9.03 2.87 2.95
N MET A 209 9.46 1.93 3.77
CA MET A 209 10.64 2.06 4.61
C MET A 209 11.84 1.42 3.92
N ILE A 210 13.01 2.06 4.00
CA ILE A 210 14.28 1.57 3.42
C ILE A 210 15.42 1.59 4.43
N ASP A 211 16.37 0.67 4.30
CA ASP A 211 17.66 0.72 5.01
C ASP A 211 18.79 1.27 4.12
N LYS A 212 19.99 1.42 4.70
CA LYS A 212 21.21 1.86 3.99
C LYS A 212 21.63 0.97 2.81
N ASN A 213 21.12 -0.25 2.73
CA ASN A 213 21.41 -1.20 1.66
C ASN A 213 20.28 -1.26 0.62
N ALA A 214 19.31 -0.34 0.69
CA ALA A 214 18.12 -0.31 -0.14
C ALA A 214 17.27 -1.59 -0.05
N ASN A 215 17.28 -2.26 1.10
CA ASN A 215 16.23 -3.21 1.46
C ASN A 215 14.97 -2.41 1.77
N SER A 216 13.82 -2.81 1.23
CA SER A 216 12.57 -2.06 1.33
C SER A 216 11.44 -2.87 1.94
N ILE A 217 10.60 -2.21 2.75
CA ILE A 217 9.41 -2.79 3.37
C ILE A 217 8.25 -1.82 3.12
N LEU A 218 7.18 -2.30 2.49
CA LEU A 218 5.93 -1.57 2.34
C LEU A 218 5.06 -1.79 3.57
N GLY A 219 4.54 -0.71 4.12
CA GLY A 219 3.66 -0.68 5.27
C GLY A 219 2.45 0.22 5.04
N ASP A 220 1.67 0.39 6.11
CA ASP A 220 0.42 1.16 6.17
C ASP A 220 -0.67 0.74 5.16
N PHE A 221 -1.54 -0.17 5.62
CA PHE A 221 -2.62 -0.73 4.81
C PHE A 221 -3.97 -0.08 5.10
N GLY A 222 -4.00 1.13 5.64
CA GLY A 222 -5.25 1.84 5.95
C GLY A 222 -6.16 2.02 4.74
N GLY A 223 -5.59 2.24 3.55
CA GLY A 223 -6.33 2.34 2.28
C GLY A 223 -6.54 1.01 1.53
N ALA A 224 -6.07 -0.11 2.08
CA ALA A 224 -6.10 -1.38 1.38
C ALA A 224 -7.52 -1.90 1.23
N SER A 225 -7.78 -2.63 0.14
CA SER A 225 -9.13 -3.07 -0.22
C SER A 225 -9.10 -4.44 -0.89
N TYR A 226 -10.08 -5.29 -0.58
CA TYR A 226 -10.29 -6.54 -1.32
C TYR A 226 -10.99 -6.28 -2.65
N TYR A 227 -10.63 -7.04 -3.67
CA TYR A 227 -11.37 -7.13 -4.93
C TYR A 227 -11.62 -8.59 -5.31
N GLU A 228 -12.79 -8.83 -5.92
CA GLU A 228 -13.21 -10.16 -6.33
C GLU A 228 -12.53 -10.59 -7.63
N PRO A 229 -12.01 -11.83 -7.72
CA PRO A 229 -11.34 -12.34 -8.92
C PRO A 229 -12.31 -12.74 -10.06
N GLU A 230 -13.61 -12.52 -9.88
CA GLU A 230 -14.66 -12.98 -10.80
C GLU A 230 -14.73 -12.14 -12.09
N ASP A 231 -14.49 -10.82 -11.98
CA ASP A 231 -14.41 -9.93 -13.14
C ASP A 231 -12.96 -9.57 -13.45
N ILE A 232 -12.37 -10.35 -14.35
CA ILE A 232 -10.96 -10.20 -14.78
C ILE A 232 -10.67 -8.81 -15.35
N GLU A 233 -11.64 -8.17 -16.00
CA GLU A 233 -11.44 -6.85 -16.60
C GLU A 233 -11.34 -5.76 -15.53
N ILE A 234 -12.23 -5.80 -14.54
CA ILE A 234 -12.18 -4.92 -13.38
C ILE A 234 -10.90 -5.18 -12.58
N CYS A 235 -10.56 -6.45 -12.30
CA CYS A 235 -9.33 -6.82 -11.59
C CYS A 235 -8.09 -6.22 -12.24
N ASN A 236 -7.89 -6.46 -13.54
CA ASN A 236 -6.72 -5.94 -14.26
C ASN A 236 -6.70 -4.41 -14.23
N THR A 237 -7.85 -3.75 -14.36
CA THR A 237 -7.92 -2.29 -14.35
C THR A 237 -7.60 -1.71 -12.96
N LEU A 238 -8.05 -2.38 -11.90
CA LEU A 238 -7.69 -2.02 -10.52
C LEU A 238 -6.18 -2.12 -10.32
N GLU A 239 -5.59 -3.26 -10.65
CA GLU A 239 -4.13 -3.45 -10.57
C GLU A 239 -3.38 -2.39 -11.40
N GLN A 240 -3.92 -2.01 -12.56
CA GLN A 240 -3.36 -0.95 -13.42
C GLN A 240 -3.47 0.47 -12.84
N PHE A 241 -4.36 0.73 -11.87
CA PHE A 241 -4.32 1.99 -11.11
C PHE A 241 -3.08 2.04 -10.22
N GLU A 242 -2.78 0.95 -9.50
CA GLU A 242 -1.55 0.87 -8.69
C GLU A 242 -0.28 0.87 -9.54
N ILE A 243 -0.34 0.36 -10.77
CA ILE A 243 0.78 0.49 -11.72
C ILE A 243 1.07 1.95 -12.03
N ARG A 244 0.05 2.82 -12.10
CA ARG A 244 0.31 4.25 -12.26
C ARG A 244 0.98 4.84 -11.02
N ALA A 245 0.54 4.46 -9.81
CA ALA A 245 1.21 4.86 -8.57
C ALA A 245 2.68 4.40 -8.56
N PHE A 246 2.96 3.18 -9.02
CA PHE A 246 4.32 2.68 -9.22
C PHE A 246 5.10 3.49 -10.28
N GLY A 247 4.45 3.94 -11.36
CA GLY A 247 5.03 4.86 -12.34
C GLY A 247 5.44 6.21 -11.73
N CYS A 248 4.62 6.75 -10.83
CA CYS A 248 4.97 7.94 -10.04
C CYS A 248 6.21 7.67 -9.16
N LEU A 249 6.26 6.51 -8.49
CA LEU A 249 7.42 6.12 -7.69
C LEU A 249 8.69 5.98 -8.55
N ILE A 250 8.60 5.39 -9.76
CA ILE A 250 9.74 5.30 -10.67
C ILE A 250 10.26 6.70 -11.02
N GLU A 251 9.37 7.64 -11.34
CA GLU A 251 9.73 9.04 -11.64
C GLU A 251 10.48 9.70 -10.48
N GLU A 252 9.98 9.52 -9.25
CA GLU A 252 10.63 10.02 -8.04
C GLU A 252 12.02 9.41 -7.85
N LEU A 253 12.15 8.10 -8.00
CA LEU A 253 13.43 7.41 -7.81
C LEU A 253 14.44 7.70 -8.95
N LEU A 254 13.97 8.00 -10.16
CA LEU A 254 14.80 8.53 -11.24
C LEU A 254 15.30 9.94 -10.90
N PHE A 255 14.44 10.79 -10.34
CA PHE A 255 14.83 12.13 -9.89
C PHE A 255 15.86 12.09 -8.74
N LEU A 256 15.67 11.22 -7.75
CA LEU A 256 16.59 11.05 -6.61
C LEU A 256 17.95 10.46 -7.02
N SER A 257 18.00 9.81 -8.18
CA SER A 257 19.24 9.22 -8.74
C SER A 257 19.80 10.02 -9.90
N LYS A 258 19.31 11.23 -10.18
CA LYS A 258 19.71 12.03 -11.36
C LYS A 258 21.20 12.38 -11.43
N GLU A 259 21.89 12.39 -10.30
CA GLU A 259 23.34 12.70 -10.24
C GLU A 259 24.21 11.45 -10.37
N ASP A 260 23.63 10.25 -10.31
CA ASP A 260 24.34 9.00 -10.53
C ASP A 260 24.42 8.69 -12.03
N ASN A 261 25.59 8.93 -12.62
CA ASN A 261 25.85 8.69 -14.04
C ASN A 261 26.25 7.24 -14.35
N SER A 262 26.13 6.31 -13.38
CA SER A 262 26.40 4.89 -13.62
C SER A 262 25.19 4.17 -14.23
N ASN A 263 25.45 3.02 -14.87
CA ASN A 263 24.44 2.06 -15.35
C ASN A 263 23.32 2.69 -16.19
N GLU A 264 23.70 3.30 -17.33
CA GLU A 264 22.77 3.93 -18.28
C GLU A 264 21.65 2.96 -18.72
N ASP A 265 21.98 1.69 -18.98
CA ASP A 265 20.98 0.66 -19.34
C ASP A 265 19.84 0.52 -18.31
N ILE A 266 20.15 0.63 -17.00
CA ILE A 266 19.13 0.56 -15.95
C ILE A 266 18.28 1.82 -15.98
N ARG A 267 18.89 2.98 -16.21
CA ARG A 267 18.18 4.25 -16.29
C ARG A 267 17.20 4.26 -17.47
N ASP A 268 17.65 3.79 -18.63
CA ASP A 268 16.83 3.68 -19.83
C ASP A 268 15.67 2.72 -19.62
N LEU A 269 15.94 1.53 -19.04
CA LEU A 269 14.90 0.59 -18.65
C LEU A 269 13.85 1.22 -17.72
N LEU A 270 14.29 1.92 -16.67
CA LEU A 270 13.37 2.55 -15.72
C LEU A 270 12.57 3.68 -16.37
N PHE A 271 13.16 4.43 -17.31
CA PHE A 271 12.45 5.46 -18.06
C PHE A 271 11.38 4.87 -18.98
N GLU A 272 11.67 3.79 -19.68
CA GLU A 272 10.68 3.06 -20.49
C GLU A 272 9.54 2.49 -19.63
N LEU A 273 9.88 1.90 -18.48
CA LEU A 273 8.90 1.41 -17.53
C LEU A 273 8.02 2.55 -17.00
N GLN A 274 8.61 3.69 -16.63
CA GLN A 274 7.86 4.87 -16.18
C GLN A 274 6.83 5.29 -17.23
N ILE A 275 7.23 5.43 -18.50
CA ILE A 275 6.33 5.80 -19.61
C ILE A 275 5.19 4.80 -19.76
N SER A 276 5.50 3.49 -19.70
CA SER A 276 4.49 2.44 -19.83
C SER A 276 3.50 2.44 -18.66
N CYS A 277 3.98 2.67 -17.43
CA CYS A 277 3.18 2.72 -16.21
C CYS A 277 2.27 3.96 -16.17
N LEU A 278 2.75 5.09 -16.69
CA LEU A 278 2.01 6.36 -16.74
C LEU A 278 1.11 6.50 -17.98
N ASN A 279 0.85 5.39 -18.72
CA ASN A 279 -0.01 5.44 -19.89
C ASN A 279 -1.41 6.00 -19.54
N LYS A 280 -1.88 6.94 -20.37
CA LYS A 280 -3.19 7.60 -20.19
C LYS A 280 -4.37 6.64 -20.36
N VAL A 281 -4.18 5.49 -21.02
CA VAL A 281 -5.22 4.45 -21.12
C VAL A 281 -4.90 3.38 -20.07
N PRO A 282 -5.69 3.24 -18.99
CA PRO A 282 -5.39 2.29 -17.91
C PRO A 282 -5.08 0.88 -18.41
N LYS A 283 -5.91 0.36 -19.33
CA LYS A 283 -5.76 -0.96 -19.95
C LYS A 283 -4.46 -1.20 -20.71
N LYS A 284 -3.75 -0.14 -21.11
CA LYS A 284 -2.44 -0.25 -21.79
C LYS A 284 -1.25 -0.30 -20.84
N ARG A 285 -1.48 -0.07 -19.54
CA ARG A 285 -0.42 -0.19 -18.53
C ARG A 285 -0.09 -1.67 -18.33
N PRO A 286 1.18 -2.03 -18.12
CA PRO A 286 1.53 -3.41 -17.79
C PRO A 286 0.95 -3.81 -16.43
N LEU A 287 0.90 -5.10 -16.14
CA LEU A 287 0.66 -5.62 -14.78
C LEU A 287 2.01 -5.85 -14.07
N PHE A 288 2.02 -5.88 -12.72
CA PHE A 288 3.27 -6.04 -11.98
C PHE A 288 4.02 -7.33 -12.32
N LYS A 289 3.29 -8.41 -12.64
CA LYS A 289 3.89 -9.68 -13.11
C LYS A 289 4.66 -9.54 -14.44
N GLN A 290 4.31 -8.56 -15.28
CA GLN A 290 5.02 -8.24 -16.52
C GLN A 290 6.20 -7.29 -16.25
N ILE A 291 6.05 -6.35 -15.32
CA ILE A 291 7.13 -5.47 -14.86
C ILE A 291 8.27 -6.28 -14.24
N LEU A 292 7.97 -7.25 -13.35
CA LEU A 292 9.00 -8.05 -12.70
C LEU A 292 9.92 -8.76 -13.70
N LYS A 293 9.36 -9.31 -14.78
CA LYS A 293 10.14 -9.96 -15.85
C LYS A 293 11.10 -9.01 -16.56
N GLN A 294 10.78 -7.72 -16.61
CA GLN A 294 11.64 -6.69 -17.21
C GLN A 294 12.68 -6.18 -16.22
N LEU A 295 12.33 -6.15 -14.92
CA LEU A 295 13.27 -5.75 -13.88
C LEU A 295 14.33 -6.82 -13.61
N ASP A 296 14.05 -8.10 -13.87
CA ASP A 296 15.00 -9.22 -13.77
C ASP A 296 16.11 -9.15 -14.85
N PHE A 297 16.95 -8.12 -14.73
CA PHE A 297 18.26 -7.95 -15.35
C PHE A 297 19.26 -9.01 -14.89
#